data_AF-A0A4S8HSE0-F1
#
_entry.id   AF-A0A4S8HSE0-F1
#
_cell.length_a   1.000
_cell.length_b   1.000
_cell.length_c   1.000
_cell.angle_alpha   90.00
_cell.angle_beta   90.00
_cell.angle_gamma   90.00
#
_symmetry.space_group_name_H-M   'P 1'
#
loop_
_entity.id
_entity.type
_entity.pdbx_description
1 polymer ?
#
loop_
_entity_poly.entity_id
_entity_poly.type
_entity_poly.pdbx_seq_one_letter_code
_entity_poly.pdbx_strand_id
1 'polypeptide(L)'
;MTPEEKSTSYLSAAKSLFDILKQDYQDNGIPRVFKGSTNYWMAGNVFDTALDYMRLAMANNMITRQEVDSVLAYVNKNYDRTHQSYNATYKYYKNDNGIPDGEVNDWPASATGSMYDDYCWWGIASAKAYSSAYQTIFQNYTSQFDAIARSCWNVVENGIKVDQRPAQFGAPNVWANCPEKFAAVEPRITGGAWQCDINDCSDPFNSSLGPFQDTVMNGLYMVFALRMNRTLNTSAQISREYKFLATWCFGDDIKEYERLFYNIPNKGGLVQERIATYKNGKPVPPEWWHYVHTAWCGDQGLILGAMVQYYPFQPSLPDAMRLIKGIMQGVPENMQLNSILMPWYPLTDNPLEGIDKADYASGVGVYMRYLLYAYKNSTAVKGWVDSNQYGIKGMIRNNADACVAGKFPDYGNGIFDLFNKLSILITAATILQGADEAAEVDNSAD
;
A
#
# COMPACT_ATOMS: atom_id res chain seq x y z
N MET A 1 15.29 27.79 27.29
CA MET A 1 15.26 27.07 26.01
C MET A 1 14.49 27.92 25.02
N THR A 2 15.18 28.47 24.03
CA THR A 2 14.53 29.18 22.92
C THR A 2 13.73 28.18 22.07
N PRO A 3 12.73 28.63 21.28
CA PRO A 3 12.06 27.79 20.29
C PRO A 3 13.02 27.11 19.30
N GLU A 4 14.22 27.65 19.12
CA GLU A 4 15.28 27.09 18.27
C GLU A 4 16.06 25.93 18.93
N GLU A 5 16.06 25.82 20.26
CA GLU A 5 16.73 24.73 20.99
C GLU A 5 15.86 23.48 21.20
N LYS A 6 14.58 23.53 20.77
CA LYS A 6 13.65 22.39 20.85
C LYS A 6 13.46 21.63 19.54
N SER A 7 14.17 21.97 18.46
CA SER A 7 14.17 21.12 17.27
C SER A 7 15.09 19.91 17.51
N THR A 8 14.59 18.91 18.23
CA THR A 8 14.87 17.56 17.77
C THR A 8 14.33 17.52 16.35
N SER A 9 15.22 17.52 15.34
CA SER A 9 14.77 17.48 13.95
C SER A 9 13.86 16.26 13.78
N TYR A 10 12.76 16.38 13.04
CA TYR A 10 11.88 15.23 12.80
C TYR A 10 12.67 14.07 12.18
N LEU A 11 13.73 14.42 11.45
CA LEU A 11 14.69 13.48 10.90
C LEU A 11 15.51 12.72 11.97
N SER A 12 15.94 13.37 13.06
CA SER A 12 16.56 12.68 14.21
C SER A 12 15.60 11.72 14.90
N ALA A 13 14.33 12.11 15.05
CA ALA A 13 13.31 11.20 15.58
C ALA A 13 13.05 10.02 14.62
N ALA A 14 13.02 10.28 13.31
CA ALA A 14 12.90 9.25 12.29
C ALA A 14 14.07 8.26 12.34
N LYS A 15 15.30 8.75 12.58
CA LYS A 15 16.48 7.88 12.76
C LYS A 15 16.32 6.91 13.91
N SER A 16 15.88 7.39 15.07
CA SER A 16 15.65 6.51 16.23
C SER A 16 14.64 5.41 15.92
N LEU A 17 13.55 5.72 15.21
CA LEU A 17 12.56 4.71 14.81
C LEU A 17 13.12 3.74 13.75
N PHE A 18 13.87 4.25 12.78
CA PHE A 18 14.53 3.42 11.78
C PHE A 18 15.55 2.47 12.40
N ASP A 19 16.33 2.90 13.39
CA ASP A 19 17.28 2.03 14.09
C ASP A 19 16.56 0.90 14.85
N ILE A 20 15.38 1.17 15.44
CA ILE A 20 14.53 0.13 16.04
C ILE A 20 14.04 -0.85 14.96
N LEU A 21 13.52 -0.35 13.83
CA LEU A 21 13.07 -1.19 12.72
C LEU A 21 14.23 -2.06 12.18
N LYS A 22 15.40 -1.45 11.94
CA LYS A 22 16.62 -2.10 11.48
C LYS A 22 17.05 -3.20 12.43
N GLN A 23 17.01 -2.95 13.75
CA GLN A 23 17.31 -3.96 14.76
C GLN A 23 16.32 -5.13 14.69
N ASP A 24 15.03 -4.85 14.51
CA ASP A 24 14.00 -5.88 14.39
C ASP A 24 14.23 -6.77 13.14
N TYR A 25 14.72 -6.17 12.04
CA TYR A 25 15.24 -6.92 10.88
C TYR A 25 16.45 -7.79 11.27
N GLN A 26 17.45 -7.26 11.97
CA GLN A 26 18.73 -7.95 12.17
C GLN A 26 18.72 -9.08 13.22
N ASP A 27 17.96 -8.95 14.32
CA ASP A 27 18.13 -9.82 15.50
C ASP A 27 17.48 -11.21 15.43
N ASN A 28 16.54 -11.45 14.52
CA ASN A 28 15.60 -12.56 14.68
C ASN A 28 15.80 -13.75 13.73
N GLY A 29 16.82 -13.75 12.86
CA GLY A 29 17.07 -14.81 11.86
C GLY A 29 16.03 -14.91 10.72
N ILE A 30 14.78 -14.58 11.06
CA ILE A 30 13.61 -14.20 10.27
C ILE A 30 12.92 -13.16 11.17
N PRO A 31 12.81 -11.88 10.78
CA PRO A 31 12.28 -10.82 11.64
C PRO A 31 10.91 -11.21 12.17
N ARG A 32 10.47 -10.67 13.31
CA ARG A 32 9.10 -10.91 13.80
C ARG A 32 8.05 -10.61 12.72
N VAL A 33 8.35 -9.63 11.86
CA VAL A 33 7.62 -9.25 10.63
C VAL A 33 7.52 -10.33 9.56
N PHE A 34 8.43 -11.29 9.52
CA PHE A 34 8.42 -12.41 8.56
C PHE A 34 8.15 -13.77 9.23
N LYS A 35 7.88 -13.78 10.55
CA LYS A 35 7.44 -14.99 11.26
C LYS A 35 5.94 -15.18 10.98
N GLY A 36 5.64 -16.04 10.00
CA GLY A 36 4.27 -16.41 9.61
C GLY A 36 3.86 -15.90 8.23
N SER A 37 2.95 -16.63 7.56
CA SER A 37 2.36 -16.27 6.26
C SER A 37 1.53 -14.98 6.31
N THR A 38 0.93 -14.66 7.46
CA THR A 38 0.00 -13.53 7.62
C THR A 38 0.66 -12.14 7.55
N ASN A 39 1.99 -12.07 7.52
CA ASN A 39 2.71 -10.80 7.60
C ASN A 39 3.53 -10.47 6.32
N TYR A 40 3.36 -11.23 5.23
CA TYR A 40 4.20 -11.09 4.03
C TYR A 40 4.11 -9.69 3.42
N TRP A 41 2.90 -9.17 3.25
CA TRP A 41 2.67 -7.80 2.75
C TRP A 41 3.22 -6.72 3.68
N MET A 42 3.17 -6.94 4.99
CA MET A 42 3.63 -6.00 6.02
C MET A 42 5.11 -5.67 5.81
N ALA A 43 5.92 -6.71 5.56
CA ALA A 43 7.33 -6.56 5.31
C ALA A 43 7.61 -5.75 4.02
N GLY A 44 6.86 -5.98 2.95
CA GLY A 44 6.96 -5.20 1.72
C GLY A 44 6.62 -3.72 1.95
N ASN A 45 5.55 -3.45 2.71
CA ASN A 45 5.14 -2.09 3.03
C ASN A 45 6.14 -1.36 3.95
N VAL A 46 6.64 -2.03 5.00
CA VAL A 46 7.68 -1.45 5.89
C VAL A 46 8.96 -1.17 5.12
N PHE A 47 9.38 -2.09 4.24
CA PHE A 47 10.55 -1.90 3.39
C PHE A 47 10.38 -0.68 2.47
N ASP A 48 9.19 -0.45 1.93
CA ASP A 48 8.92 0.72 1.09
C ASP A 48 9.13 2.05 1.85
N THR A 49 8.71 2.15 3.12
CA THR A 49 9.02 3.32 3.97
C THR A 49 10.49 3.37 4.38
N ALA A 50 11.13 2.23 4.63
CA ALA A 50 12.56 2.18 4.94
C ALA A 50 13.40 2.75 3.79
N LEU A 51 13.03 2.47 2.53
CA LEU A 51 13.67 3.07 1.35
C LEU A 51 13.54 4.60 1.33
N ASP A 52 12.38 5.14 1.73
CA ASP A 52 12.16 6.59 1.81
C ASP A 52 13.02 7.24 2.89
N TYR A 53 13.09 6.62 4.07
CA TYR A 53 13.99 7.08 5.12
C TYR A 53 15.45 7.01 4.67
N MET A 54 15.89 5.88 4.09
CA MET A 54 17.30 5.70 3.71
C MET A 54 17.73 6.75 2.67
N ARG A 55 16.86 7.07 1.70
CA ARG A 55 17.11 8.16 0.74
C ARG A 55 17.31 9.49 1.45
N LEU A 56 16.36 9.89 2.29
CA LEU A 56 16.40 11.17 2.98
C LEU A 56 17.60 11.25 3.95
N ALA A 57 17.83 10.19 4.72
CA ALA A 57 18.90 10.13 5.71
C ALA A 57 20.29 10.10 5.06
N MET A 58 20.48 9.41 3.94
CA MET A 58 21.75 9.45 3.19
C MET A 58 22.05 10.86 2.67
N ALA A 59 21.05 11.55 2.10
CA ALA A 59 21.20 12.91 1.60
C ALA A 59 21.61 13.90 2.71
N ASN A 60 21.24 13.60 3.95
CA ASN A 60 21.53 14.41 5.15
C ASN A 60 22.69 13.84 5.99
N ASN A 61 23.50 12.92 5.46
CA ASN A 61 24.65 12.29 6.14
C ASN A 61 24.31 11.64 7.50
N MET A 62 23.08 11.14 7.66
CA MET A 62 22.60 10.53 8.91
C MET A 62 22.77 9.02 8.99
N ILE A 63 22.97 8.38 7.84
CA ILE A 63 23.32 6.97 7.73
C ILE A 63 24.42 6.79 6.70
N THR A 64 25.18 5.72 6.84
CA THR A 64 26.25 5.38 5.91
C THR A 64 25.76 4.51 4.76
N ARG A 65 26.55 4.44 3.68
CA ARG A 65 26.31 3.46 2.60
C ARG A 65 26.31 2.03 3.12
N GLN A 66 27.20 1.71 4.05
CA GLN A 66 27.29 0.38 4.66
C GLN A 66 26.00 -0.02 5.39
N GLU A 67 25.35 0.92 6.08
CA GLU A 67 24.05 0.68 6.71
C GLU A 67 22.97 0.38 5.67
N VAL A 68 22.91 1.13 4.57
CA VAL A 68 21.98 0.86 3.47
C VAL A 68 22.24 -0.50 2.83
N ASP A 69 23.50 -0.83 2.54
CA ASP A 69 23.89 -2.15 2.00
C ASP A 69 23.45 -3.28 2.93
N SER A 70 23.60 -3.11 4.25
CA SER A 70 23.21 -4.13 5.23
C SER A 70 21.70 -4.41 5.19
N VAL A 71 20.88 -3.37 5.01
CA VAL A 71 19.42 -3.50 4.91
C VAL A 71 19.03 -4.14 3.58
N LEU A 72 19.59 -3.68 2.46
CA LEU A 72 19.28 -4.24 1.13
C LEU A 72 19.72 -5.70 1.01
N ALA A 73 20.91 -6.05 1.50
CA ALA A 73 21.38 -7.43 1.53
C ALA A 73 20.45 -8.32 2.36
N TYR A 74 20.01 -7.80 3.50
CA TYR A 74 19.08 -8.51 4.39
C TYR A 74 17.74 -8.75 3.70
N VAL A 75 17.13 -7.71 3.14
CA VAL A 75 15.83 -7.78 2.48
C VAL A 75 15.91 -8.71 1.27
N ASN A 76 16.95 -8.62 0.44
CA ASN A 76 17.13 -9.50 -0.70
C ASN A 76 17.23 -10.98 -0.27
N LYS A 77 18.08 -11.28 0.73
CA LYS A 77 18.25 -12.64 1.26
C LYS A 77 16.96 -13.21 1.83
N ASN A 78 16.16 -12.39 2.51
CA ASN A 78 14.95 -12.84 3.18
C ASN A 78 13.71 -12.80 2.28
N TYR A 79 13.68 -11.95 1.24
CA TYR A 79 12.65 -12.02 0.21
C TYR A 79 12.62 -13.41 -0.41
N ASP A 80 13.77 -13.93 -0.85
CA ASP A 80 13.84 -15.27 -1.43
C ASP A 80 13.33 -16.33 -0.47
N ARG A 81 13.70 -16.26 0.81
CA ARG A 81 13.26 -17.21 1.84
C ARG A 81 11.77 -17.12 2.07
N THR A 82 11.23 -15.92 2.24
CA THR A 82 9.81 -15.73 2.52
C THR A 82 8.97 -16.07 1.30
N HIS A 83 9.38 -15.63 0.10
CA HIS A 83 8.75 -15.97 -1.16
C HIS A 83 8.82 -17.48 -1.44
N GLN A 84 9.95 -18.14 -1.18
CA GLN A 84 10.07 -19.59 -1.29
C GLN A 84 9.21 -20.31 -0.25
N SER A 85 9.18 -19.89 1.02
CA SER A 85 8.30 -20.48 2.04
C SER A 85 6.82 -20.32 1.68
N TYR A 86 6.46 -19.15 1.14
CA TYR A 86 5.12 -18.85 0.66
C TYR A 86 4.74 -19.77 -0.52
N ASN A 87 5.67 -19.99 -1.47
CA ASN A 87 5.48 -20.91 -2.59
C ASN A 87 5.69 -22.40 -2.23
N ALA A 88 6.39 -22.75 -1.14
CA ALA A 88 6.73 -24.13 -0.78
C ALA A 88 5.62 -24.78 0.03
N THR A 89 4.95 -24.02 0.90
CA THR A 89 3.76 -24.51 1.59
C THR A 89 2.66 -24.95 0.61
N TYR A 90 2.65 -24.37 -0.60
CA TYR A 90 1.81 -24.81 -1.72
C TYR A 90 2.02 -26.29 -2.11
N LYS A 91 3.26 -26.80 -2.09
CA LYS A 91 3.59 -28.16 -2.51
C LYS A 91 3.15 -29.24 -1.50
N TYR A 92 3.03 -28.88 -0.22
CA TYR A 92 2.84 -29.86 0.87
C TYR A 92 1.38 -30.14 1.23
N TYR A 93 0.42 -29.30 0.83
CA TYR A 93 -1.00 -29.56 1.15
C TYR A 93 -1.66 -30.67 0.33
N LYS A 94 -1.01 -31.22 -0.69
CA LYS A 94 -1.58 -32.28 -1.53
C LYS A 94 -0.51 -33.24 -2.02
N ASN A 95 -0.05 -34.14 -1.14
CA ASN A 95 0.30 -35.46 -1.63
C ASN A 95 -1.00 -36.29 -1.77
N ASP A 96 -1.11 -37.08 -2.84
CA ASP A 96 -2.33 -37.77 -3.29
C ASP A 96 -2.88 -38.84 -2.32
N ASN A 97 -2.28 -38.99 -1.13
CA ASN A 97 -2.62 -40.04 -0.18
C ASN A 97 -3.18 -39.55 1.16
N GLY A 98 -3.30 -38.23 1.39
CA GLY A 98 -3.85 -37.71 2.65
C GLY A 98 -3.05 -38.09 3.90
N ILE A 99 -1.76 -38.41 3.75
CA ILE A 99 -0.84 -38.73 4.85
C ILE A 99 0.22 -37.62 4.90
N PRO A 100 0.44 -36.94 6.04
CA PRO A 100 1.55 -36.03 6.19
C PRO A 100 2.86 -36.81 6.07
N ASP A 101 3.57 -36.71 4.95
CA ASP A 101 4.88 -37.34 4.79
C ASP A 101 5.92 -36.49 5.52
N GLY A 102 6.45 -37.05 6.61
CA GLY A 102 7.73 -36.66 7.20
C GLY A 102 7.71 -35.39 8.04
N GLU A 103 8.18 -35.52 9.27
CA GLU A 103 8.39 -34.46 10.25
C GLU A 103 9.22 -33.29 9.70
N VAL A 104 8.56 -32.26 9.17
CA VAL A 104 9.10 -30.89 9.18
C VAL A 104 8.39 -30.16 10.33
N ASN A 105 8.85 -30.44 11.53
CA ASN A 105 8.22 -30.08 12.80
C ASN A 105 8.37 -28.60 13.23
N ASP A 106 8.59 -27.64 12.32
CA ASP A 106 8.81 -26.24 12.75
C ASP A 106 8.20 -25.13 11.87
N TRP A 107 7.42 -25.46 10.83
CA TRP A 107 6.76 -24.42 10.02
C TRP A 107 5.25 -24.62 9.93
N PRO A 108 4.44 -23.63 10.34
CA PRO A 108 3.02 -23.84 10.51
C PRO A 108 2.36 -24.13 9.17
N ALA A 109 1.57 -25.20 9.15
CA ALA A 109 0.63 -25.56 8.09
C ALA A 109 -0.52 -24.54 7.99
N SER A 110 -0.19 -23.25 7.80
CA SER A 110 -1.12 -22.13 7.69
C SER A 110 -0.78 -21.15 6.57
N ALA A 111 -0.14 -21.56 5.47
CA ALA A 111 0.02 -20.69 4.29
C ALA A 111 -1.27 -20.54 3.48
N THR A 112 -2.39 -20.43 4.18
CA THR A 112 -3.57 -19.69 3.73
C THR A 112 -3.23 -18.20 3.80
N GLY A 113 -3.67 -17.40 2.83
CA GLY A 113 -3.40 -15.96 2.79
C GLY A 113 -2.40 -15.53 1.72
N SER A 114 -2.30 -16.28 0.61
CA SER A 114 -1.49 -15.82 -0.52
C SER A 114 -2.24 -14.83 -1.39
N MET A 115 -2.20 -13.54 -1.06
CA MET A 115 -3.02 -12.53 -1.72
C MET A 115 -2.26 -11.70 -2.76
N TYR A 116 -2.96 -11.19 -3.78
CA TYR A 116 -2.34 -10.40 -4.85
C TYR A 116 -1.80 -9.04 -4.37
N ASP A 117 -2.46 -8.42 -3.40
CA ASP A 117 -2.00 -7.17 -2.80
C ASP A 117 -0.65 -7.35 -2.08
N ASP A 118 -0.39 -8.50 -1.45
CA ASP A 118 0.92 -8.82 -0.87
C ASP A 118 2.05 -8.69 -1.89
N TYR A 119 1.85 -9.26 -3.09
CA TYR A 119 2.82 -9.16 -4.19
C TYR A 119 2.95 -7.72 -4.68
N CYS A 120 1.86 -6.96 -4.71
CA CYS A 120 1.92 -5.55 -5.05
C CYS A 120 2.78 -4.77 -4.07
N TRP A 121 2.64 -4.96 -2.75
CA TRP A 121 3.45 -4.25 -1.75
C TRP A 121 4.96 -4.45 -1.98
N TRP A 122 5.38 -5.70 -2.21
CA TRP A 122 6.76 -6.03 -2.54
C TRP A 122 7.20 -5.48 -3.90
N GLY A 123 6.35 -5.65 -4.91
CA GLY A 123 6.62 -5.21 -6.27
C GLY A 123 6.79 -3.69 -6.37
N ILE A 124 5.91 -2.94 -5.70
CA ILE A 124 5.93 -1.48 -5.60
C ILE A 124 7.22 -1.00 -4.94
N ALA A 125 7.59 -1.56 -3.78
CA ALA A 125 8.82 -1.22 -3.08
C ALA A 125 10.06 -1.48 -3.96
N SER A 126 10.09 -2.65 -4.61
CA SER A 126 11.22 -3.07 -5.46
C SER A 126 11.31 -2.26 -6.76
N ALA A 127 10.17 -1.86 -7.33
CA ALA A 127 10.12 -1.02 -8.52
C ALA A 127 10.66 0.41 -8.31
N LYS A 128 10.92 0.83 -7.06
CA LYS A 128 11.71 2.06 -6.80
C LYS A 128 13.12 1.97 -7.39
N ALA A 129 13.66 0.77 -7.63
CA ALA A 129 14.93 0.57 -8.34
C ALA A 129 14.93 1.15 -9.77
N TYR A 130 13.77 1.38 -10.38
CA TYR A 130 13.62 2.04 -11.69
C TYR A 130 13.64 3.56 -11.62
N SER A 131 13.66 4.13 -10.41
CA SER A 131 13.60 5.58 -10.23
C SER A 131 15.01 6.12 -10.02
N SER A 132 15.39 7.13 -10.81
CA SER A 132 16.66 7.87 -10.62
C SER A 132 16.82 8.35 -9.18
N ALA A 133 15.72 8.77 -8.58
CA ALA A 133 15.58 9.15 -7.18
C ALA A 133 16.11 8.14 -6.13
N TYR A 134 16.15 6.84 -6.45
CA TYR A 134 16.66 5.77 -5.58
C TYR A 134 17.88 5.07 -6.17
N GLN A 135 18.45 5.57 -7.27
CA GLN A 135 19.62 4.95 -7.89
C GLN A 135 20.82 4.88 -6.92
N THR A 136 21.02 5.93 -6.13
CA THR A 136 22.07 5.99 -5.10
C THR A 136 21.82 5.04 -3.92
N ILE A 137 20.57 4.58 -3.74
CA ILE A 137 20.17 3.60 -2.72
C ILE A 137 20.39 2.19 -3.24
N PHE A 138 19.87 1.84 -4.41
CA PHE A 138 19.98 0.47 -4.91
C PHE A 138 21.38 0.12 -5.43
N GLN A 139 22.04 0.98 -6.20
CA GLN A 139 23.38 0.72 -6.78
C GLN A 139 23.53 -0.71 -7.33
N ASN A 140 24.40 -1.52 -6.71
CA ASN A 140 24.69 -2.91 -7.10
C ASN A 140 23.54 -3.90 -6.85
N TYR A 141 22.45 -3.45 -6.21
CA TYR A 141 21.23 -4.24 -5.97
C TYR A 141 20.13 -3.99 -7.01
N THR A 142 20.32 -3.06 -7.95
CA THR A 142 19.27 -2.68 -8.92
C THR A 142 18.74 -3.89 -9.70
N SER A 143 19.62 -4.78 -10.19
CA SER A 143 19.19 -5.98 -10.94
C SER A 143 18.36 -6.95 -10.11
N GLN A 144 18.66 -7.09 -8.82
CA GLN A 144 17.99 -8.03 -7.93
C GLN A 144 16.58 -7.52 -7.61
N PHE A 145 16.44 -6.23 -7.29
CA PHE A 145 15.12 -5.64 -7.04
C PHE A 145 14.29 -5.46 -8.33
N ASP A 146 14.93 -5.28 -9.49
CA ASP A 146 14.25 -5.40 -10.80
C ASP A 146 13.62 -6.79 -10.96
N ALA A 147 14.39 -7.85 -10.68
CA ALA A 147 13.90 -9.22 -10.78
C ALA A 147 12.72 -9.47 -9.82
N ILE A 148 12.79 -8.96 -8.59
CA ILE A 148 11.69 -9.03 -7.62
C ILE A 148 10.45 -8.32 -8.15
N ALA A 149 10.58 -7.07 -8.62
CA ALA A 149 9.47 -6.30 -9.17
C ALA A 149 8.82 -7.00 -10.37
N ARG A 150 9.60 -7.53 -11.32
CA ARG A 150 9.08 -8.28 -12.46
C ARG A 150 8.39 -9.58 -12.05
N SER A 151 8.94 -10.29 -11.07
CA SER A 151 8.33 -11.52 -10.53
C SER A 151 6.97 -11.22 -9.92
N CYS A 152 6.90 -10.24 -9.02
CA CYS A 152 5.65 -9.77 -8.42
C CYS A 152 4.64 -9.32 -9.49
N TRP A 153 5.07 -8.53 -10.48
CA TRP A 153 4.18 -8.09 -11.56
C TRP A 153 3.62 -9.25 -12.37
N ASN A 154 4.45 -10.25 -12.68
CA ASN A 154 4.00 -11.43 -13.40
C ASN A 154 2.95 -12.21 -12.61
N VAL A 155 3.13 -12.37 -11.29
CA VAL A 155 2.11 -13.00 -10.43
C VAL A 155 0.82 -12.19 -10.45
N VAL A 156 0.90 -10.88 -10.23
CA VAL A 156 -0.29 -10.02 -10.16
C VAL A 156 -1.05 -9.94 -11.49
N GLU A 157 -0.36 -9.80 -12.63
CA GLU A 157 -1.01 -9.65 -13.93
C GLU A 157 -1.42 -10.98 -14.55
N ASN A 158 -0.52 -11.97 -14.54
CA ASN A 158 -0.69 -13.22 -15.27
C ASN A 158 -1.06 -14.41 -14.38
N GLY A 159 -0.89 -14.28 -13.06
CA GLY A 159 -1.11 -15.35 -12.08
C GLY A 159 0.05 -16.35 -12.03
N ILE A 160 -0.15 -17.43 -11.28
CA ILE A 160 0.88 -18.46 -11.06
C ILE A 160 0.52 -19.70 -11.87
N LYS A 161 1.47 -20.15 -12.71
CA LYS A 161 1.40 -21.51 -13.26
C LYS A 161 2.02 -22.43 -12.24
N VAL A 162 1.20 -23.24 -11.58
CA VAL A 162 1.73 -24.37 -10.84
C VAL A 162 1.39 -25.65 -11.57
N ASP A 163 2.42 -26.45 -11.82
CA ASP A 163 2.30 -27.76 -12.44
C ASP A 163 1.19 -28.54 -11.72
N GLN A 164 0.21 -29.03 -12.48
CA GLN A 164 -0.97 -29.81 -12.05
C GLN A 164 -2.27 -29.05 -11.67
N ARG A 165 -2.35 -27.71 -11.75
CA ARG A 165 -3.63 -26.98 -11.68
C ARG A 165 -4.00 -26.34 -13.04
N PRO A 166 -5.30 -26.12 -13.34
CA PRO A 166 -5.66 -25.18 -14.40
C PRO A 166 -4.94 -23.85 -14.13
N ALA A 167 -4.49 -23.18 -15.20
CA ALA A 167 -3.72 -21.95 -15.08
C ALA A 167 -4.44 -20.97 -14.14
N GLN A 168 -3.76 -20.52 -13.08
CA GLN A 168 -4.30 -19.47 -12.23
C GLN A 168 -4.06 -18.14 -12.94
N PHE A 169 -5.14 -17.45 -13.27
CA PHE A 169 -5.16 -16.10 -13.79
C PHE A 169 -4.86 -15.10 -12.68
N GLY A 170 -4.13 -14.03 -13.02
CA GLY A 170 -3.78 -12.93 -12.12
C GLY A 170 -4.99 -12.10 -11.69
N ALA A 171 -4.75 -11.11 -10.82
CA ALA A 171 -5.77 -10.30 -10.17
C ALA A 171 -6.84 -9.73 -11.12
N PRO A 172 -6.54 -9.21 -12.34
CA PRO A 172 -7.57 -8.69 -13.22
C PRO A 172 -8.54 -9.74 -13.79
N ASN A 173 -8.13 -11.01 -13.76
CA ASN A 173 -8.84 -12.12 -14.37
C ASN A 173 -9.08 -13.28 -13.39
N VAL A 174 -8.86 -13.07 -12.08
CA VAL A 174 -8.88 -14.15 -11.09
C VAL A 174 -10.23 -14.86 -11.00
N TRP A 175 -11.32 -14.16 -11.31
CA TRP A 175 -12.67 -14.72 -11.34
C TRP A 175 -12.80 -15.90 -12.32
N ALA A 176 -11.94 -15.97 -13.35
CA ALA A 176 -11.89 -17.08 -14.29
C ALA A 176 -11.23 -18.34 -13.71
N ASN A 177 -10.62 -18.28 -12.52
CA ASN A 177 -10.02 -19.44 -11.86
C ASN A 177 -11.06 -20.45 -11.38
N CYS A 178 -12.27 -19.99 -11.01
CA CYS A 178 -13.36 -20.83 -10.52
C CYS A 178 -14.71 -20.42 -11.10
N PRO A 179 -14.90 -20.62 -12.41
CA PRO A 179 -16.06 -20.13 -13.13
C PRO A 179 -17.39 -20.61 -12.53
N GLU A 180 -17.46 -21.79 -11.93
CA GLU A 180 -18.66 -22.31 -11.27
C GLU A 180 -19.06 -21.53 -10.03
N LYS A 181 -18.10 -21.03 -9.24
CA LYS A 181 -18.35 -20.21 -8.05
C LYS A 181 -18.67 -18.77 -8.43
N PHE A 182 -17.97 -18.25 -9.44
CA PHE A 182 -18.17 -16.89 -9.93
C PHE A 182 -19.36 -16.73 -10.89
N ALA A 183 -19.92 -17.83 -11.43
CA ALA A 183 -21.10 -17.79 -12.28
C ALA A 183 -22.30 -17.09 -11.62
N ALA A 184 -22.33 -17.04 -10.28
CA ALA A 184 -23.37 -16.38 -9.50
C ALA A 184 -23.04 -14.93 -9.11
N VAL A 185 -21.82 -14.44 -9.36
CA VAL A 185 -21.28 -13.14 -8.89
C VAL A 185 -20.36 -12.49 -9.93
N GLU A 186 -20.93 -11.96 -11.01
CA GLU A 186 -20.16 -11.17 -11.97
C GLU A 186 -19.67 -9.84 -11.38
N PRO A 187 -18.53 -9.29 -11.87
CA PRO A 187 -18.06 -7.95 -11.54
C PRO A 187 -19.15 -6.90 -11.69
N ARG A 188 -19.39 -6.11 -10.63
CA ARG A 188 -20.35 -5.00 -10.69
C ARG A 188 -19.90 -3.92 -11.65
N ILE A 189 -18.59 -3.74 -11.80
CA ILE A 189 -17.97 -2.89 -12.80
C ILE A 189 -16.97 -3.72 -13.59
N THR A 190 -17.02 -3.62 -14.91
CA THR A 190 -16.11 -4.37 -15.79
C THR A 190 -14.66 -3.90 -15.61
N GLY A 191 -13.72 -4.84 -15.50
CA GLY A 191 -12.31 -4.55 -15.27
C GLY A 191 -11.93 -4.59 -13.79
N GLY A 192 -10.95 -3.78 -13.40
CA GLY A 192 -10.37 -3.76 -12.07
C GLY A 192 -9.55 -5.02 -11.75
N ALA A 193 -8.68 -4.90 -10.76
CA ALA A 193 -8.05 -6.01 -10.08
C ALA A 193 -8.95 -6.54 -8.94
N TRP A 194 -8.90 -7.84 -8.71
CA TRP A 194 -9.68 -8.51 -7.68
C TRP A 194 -8.75 -9.03 -6.60
N GLN A 195 -9.18 -8.85 -5.36
CA GLN A 195 -8.57 -9.48 -4.21
C GLN A 195 -9.12 -10.91 -4.08
N CYS A 196 -8.24 -11.89 -3.96
CA CYS A 196 -8.60 -13.30 -3.82
C CYS A 196 -7.36 -14.06 -3.33
N ASP A 197 -7.56 -15.08 -2.49
CA ASP A 197 -6.48 -16.02 -2.17
C ASP A 197 -6.12 -16.75 -3.46
N ILE A 198 -4.87 -16.60 -3.90
CA ILE A 198 -4.35 -17.23 -5.12
C ILE A 198 -4.56 -18.76 -5.06
N ASN A 199 -4.63 -19.33 -3.86
CA ASN A 199 -4.72 -20.76 -3.64
C ASN A 199 -6.14 -21.27 -3.39
N ASP A 200 -7.07 -20.39 -3.04
CA ASP A 200 -8.45 -20.74 -2.73
C ASP A 200 -9.43 -19.89 -3.52
N CYS A 201 -10.24 -20.58 -4.32
CA CYS A 201 -11.46 -20.00 -4.82
C CYS A 201 -12.51 -20.02 -3.72
N SER A 202 -12.31 -19.27 -2.65
CA SER A 202 -13.25 -19.20 -1.54
C SER A 202 -14.64 -18.84 -2.08
N ASP A 203 -15.70 -19.34 -1.43
CA ASP A 203 -17.06 -19.02 -1.84
C ASP A 203 -17.28 -17.50 -1.75
N PRO A 204 -17.60 -16.82 -2.87
CA PRO A 204 -17.82 -15.37 -2.90
C PRO A 204 -18.99 -14.89 -2.04
N PHE A 205 -19.83 -15.80 -1.54
CA PHE A 205 -20.91 -15.49 -0.61
C PHE A 205 -20.56 -15.71 0.86
N ASN A 206 -19.45 -16.38 1.18
CA ASN A 206 -19.12 -16.78 2.56
C ASN A 206 -17.69 -16.41 2.98
N SER A 207 -16.91 -15.77 2.11
CA SER A 207 -15.54 -15.34 2.40
C SER A 207 -15.47 -13.88 2.86
N SER A 208 -14.72 -13.61 3.91
CA SER A 208 -14.47 -12.25 4.41
C SER A 208 -13.46 -11.48 3.56
N LEU A 209 -12.48 -12.18 2.96
CA LEU A 209 -11.38 -11.57 2.17
C LEU A 209 -11.60 -11.69 0.66
N GLY A 210 -12.80 -12.07 0.26
CA GLY A 210 -13.20 -12.09 -1.13
C GLY A 210 -13.30 -13.49 -1.72
N PRO A 211 -13.67 -13.56 -2.99
CA PRO A 211 -13.20 -12.61 -4.01
C PRO A 211 -14.09 -11.39 -4.26
N PHE A 212 -13.51 -10.18 -4.20
CA PHE A 212 -14.19 -8.92 -4.56
C PHE A 212 -13.24 -7.85 -5.13
N GLN A 213 -13.84 -6.81 -5.74
CA GLN A 213 -13.13 -5.60 -6.15
C GLN A 213 -13.06 -4.64 -4.95
N ASP A 214 -11.86 -4.43 -4.42
CA ASP A 214 -11.58 -3.50 -3.32
C ASP A 214 -10.57 -2.41 -3.69
N THR A 215 -10.52 -1.36 -2.89
CA THR A 215 -9.72 -0.17 -3.15
C THR A 215 -8.25 -0.41 -2.92
N VAL A 216 -7.89 -1.24 -1.94
CA VAL A 216 -6.49 -1.58 -1.67
C VAL A 216 -5.86 -2.28 -2.88
N MET A 217 -6.49 -3.32 -3.42
CA MET A 217 -5.96 -4.08 -4.56
C MET A 217 -5.93 -3.21 -5.83
N ASN A 218 -7.00 -2.46 -6.12
CA ASN A 218 -7.06 -1.63 -7.34
C ASN A 218 -6.10 -0.42 -7.25
N GLY A 219 -5.98 0.21 -6.07
CA GLY A 219 -5.02 1.28 -5.82
C GLY A 219 -3.57 0.80 -5.94
N LEU A 220 -3.24 -0.34 -5.33
CA LEU A 220 -1.94 -0.98 -5.45
C LEU A 220 -1.63 -1.39 -6.89
N TYR A 221 -2.58 -2.03 -7.58
CA TYR A 221 -2.42 -2.44 -8.97
C TYR A 221 -2.11 -1.23 -9.86
N MET A 222 -2.86 -0.13 -9.71
CA MET A 222 -2.63 1.09 -10.48
C MET A 222 -1.24 1.68 -10.22
N VAL A 223 -0.83 1.84 -8.94
CA VAL A 223 0.52 2.32 -8.61
C VAL A 223 1.58 1.40 -9.20
N PHE A 224 1.40 0.09 -9.08
CA PHE A 224 2.38 -0.87 -9.55
C PHE A 224 2.49 -0.84 -11.07
N ALA A 225 1.36 -0.83 -11.80
CA ALA A 225 1.32 -0.70 -13.25
C ALA A 225 2.04 0.58 -13.71
N LEU A 226 1.78 1.73 -13.07
CA LEU A 226 2.44 3.00 -13.37
C LEU A 226 3.96 2.94 -13.16
N ARG A 227 4.44 2.23 -12.12
CA ARG A 227 5.89 2.03 -11.89
C ARG A 227 6.51 1.07 -12.90
N MET A 228 5.82 -0.03 -13.21
CA MET A 228 6.27 -1.02 -14.21
C MET A 228 6.27 -0.47 -15.64
N ASN A 229 5.51 0.59 -15.93
CA ASN A 229 5.48 1.17 -17.28
C ASN A 229 6.86 1.68 -17.73
N ARG A 230 7.74 2.00 -16.78
CA ARG A 230 9.13 2.38 -17.05
C ARG A 230 9.95 1.26 -17.69
N THR A 231 9.51 0.01 -17.58
CA THR A 231 10.30 -1.16 -18.01
C THR A 231 9.54 -2.23 -18.78
N LEU A 232 8.20 -2.26 -18.74
CA LEU A 232 7.36 -3.31 -19.32
C LEU A 232 6.25 -2.81 -20.27
N ASN A 233 6.15 -1.50 -20.53
CA ASN A 233 5.04 -0.90 -21.30
C ASN A 233 3.65 -1.40 -20.88
N THR A 234 3.24 -1.03 -19.68
CA THR A 234 1.95 -1.39 -19.05
C THR A 234 0.85 -0.37 -19.36
N SER A 235 0.99 0.43 -20.42
CA SER A 235 0.04 1.49 -20.81
C SER A 235 -1.40 1.01 -20.94
N ALA A 236 -1.61 -0.21 -21.45
CA ALA A 236 -2.93 -0.82 -21.57
C ALA A 236 -3.55 -1.15 -20.21
N GLN A 237 -2.76 -1.70 -19.28
CA GLN A 237 -3.16 -1.97 -17.91
C GLN A 237 -3.52 -0.69 -17.17
N ILE A 238 -2.70 0.36 -17.30
CA ILE A 238 -2.94 1.68 -16.70
C ILE A 238 -4.27 2.26 -17.20
N SER A 239 -4.51 2.22 -18.51
CA SER A 239 -5.73 2.76 -19.12
C SER A 239 -6.98 1.98 -18.70
N ARG A 240 -6.87 0.64 -18.64
CA ARG A 240 -7.95 -0.24 -18.16
C ARG A 240 -8.30 0.07 -16.70
N GLU A 241 -7.29 0.16 -15.85
CA GLU A 241 -7.46 0.37 -14.42
C GLU A 241 -8.00 1.77 -14.11
N TYR A 242 -7.50 2.80 -14.78
CA TYR A 242 -8.05 4.14 -14.67
C TYR A 242 -9.52 4.19 -15.08
N LYS A 243 -9.88 3.56 -16.20
CA LYS A 243 -11.28 3.52 -16.66
C LYS A 243 -12.18 2.84 -15.62
N PHE A 244 -11.70 1.75 -15.01
CA PHE A 244 -12.41 1.08 -13.92
C PHE A 244 -12.63 2.03 -12.73
N LEU A 245 -11.57 2.63 -12.19
CA LEU A 245 -11.65 3.54 -11.05
C LEU A 245 -12.54 4.77 -11.33
N ALA A 246 -12.43 5.36 -12.53
CA ALA A 246 -13.27 6.49 -12.94
C ALA A 246 -14.75 6.10 -13.02
N THR A 247 -15.05 4.93 -13.58
CA THR A 247 -16.43 4.39 -13.64
C THR A 247 -16.97 4.15 -12.23
N TRP A 248 -16.16 3.60 -11.33
CA TRP A 248 -16.59 3.34 -9.96
C TRP A 248 -16.82 4.62 -9.13
N CYS A 249 -16.00 5.65 -9.36
CA CYS A 249 -16.15 6.93 -8.70
C CYS A 249 -17.32 7.76 -9.26
N PHE A 250 -17.51 7.77 -10.58
CA PHE A 250 -18.29 8.80 -11.27
C PHE A 250 -19.26 8.28 -12.33
N GLY A 251 -19.37 6.96 -12.52
CA GLY A 251 -20.31 6.36 -13.48
C GLY A 251 -21.76 6.76 -13.20
N ASP A 252 -22.49 7.08 -14.27
CA ASP A 252 -23.89 7.49 -14.19
C ASP A 252 -24.82 6.35 -13.72
N ASP A 253 -24.41 5.10 -13.95
CA ASP A 253 -25.12 3.88 -13.56
C ASP A 253 -24.74 3.38 -12.15
N ILE A 254 -23.83 4.08 -11.48
CA ILE A 254 -23.41 3.77 -10.10
C ILE A 254 -24.18 4.68 -9.14
N LYS A 255 -25.00 4.05 -8.29
CA LYS A 255 -25.77 4.74 -7.25
C LYS A 255 -24.81 5.39 -6.25
N GLU A 256 -25.21 6.51 -5.66
CA GLU A 256 -24.34 7.30 -4.77
C GLU A 256 -23.72 6.47 -3.63
N TYR A 257 -24.50 5.58 -3.01
CA TYR A 257 -24.05 4.71 -1.94
C TYR A 257 -23.13 3.55 -2.40
N GLU A 258 -23.03 3.30 -3.71
CA GLU A 258 -22.15 2.28 -4.31
C GLU A 258 -20.85 2.89 -4.87
N ARG A 259 -20.75 4.23 -4.92
CA ARG A 259 -19.61 4.91 -5.50
C ARG A 259 -18.38 4.76 -4.61
N LEU A 260 -17.24 4.49 -5.24
CA LEU A 260 -15.95 4.52 -4.56
C LEU A 260 -15.72 5.86 -3.89
N PHE A 261 -15.94 6.96 -4.61
CA PHE A 261 -15.69 8.29 -4.09
C PHE A 261 -16.93 8.85 -3.36
N TYR A 262 -16.88 8.84 -2.04
CA TYR A 262 -17.88 9.44 -1.18
C TYR A 262 -17.61 10.94 -0.99
N ASN A 263 -18.42 11.76 -1.64
CA ASN A 263 -18.32 13.22 -1.53
C ASN A 263 -19.05 13.72 -0.28
N ILE A 264 -18.31 14.34 0.64
CA ILE A 264 -18.84 14.87 1.90
C ILE A 264 -19.06 16.37 1.72
N PRO A 265 -20.31 16.88 1.80
CA PRO A 265 -20.62 18.27 1.51
C PRO A 265 -19.73 19.26 2.27
N ASN A 266 -19.06 20.14 1.52
CA ASN A 266 -18.12 21.16 2.01
C ASN A 266 -16.86 20.63 2.72
N LYS A 267 -16.66 19.31 2.77
CA LYS A 267 -15.56 18.65 3.48
C LYS A 267 -14.68 17.79 2.57
N GLY A 268 -14.77 17.95 1.25
CA GLY A 268 -14.02 17.13 0.30
C GLY A 268 -14.65 15.76 0.09
N GLY A 269 -13.83 14.73 -0.11
CA GLY A 269 -14.34 13.36 -0.22
C GLY A 269 -13.30 12.31 0.10
N LEU A 270 -13.79 11.10 0.39
CA LEU A 270 -13.00 9.93 0.75
C LEU A 270 -13.29 8.79 -0.23
N VAL A 271 -12.31 7.94 -0.48
CA VAL A 271 -12.53 6.68 -1.18
C VAL A 271 -12.94 5.60 -0.19
N GLN A 272 -14.02 4.90 -0.50
CA GLN A 272 -14.53 3.78 0.29
C GLN A 272 -13.66 2.53 0.08
N GLU A 273 -13.85 1.51 0.91
CA GLU A 273 -13.02 0.31 0.88
C GLU A 273 -13.31 -0.64 -0.30
N ARG A 274 -14.57 -0.94 -0.63
CA ARG A 274 -14.90 -2.00 -1.60
C ARG A 274 -16.21 -1.78 -2.31
N ILE A 275 -16.42 -2.52 -3.40
CA ILE A 275 -17.69 -2.50 -4.11
C ILE A 275 -18.80 -3.12 -3.24
N ALA A 276 -19.94 -2.45 -3.14
CA ALA A 276 -21.01 -2.87 -2.22
C ALA A 276 -21.82 -4.08 -2.73
N THR A 277 -21.91 -4.23 -4.06
CA THR A 277 -22.74 -5.25 -4.69
C THR A 277 -22.00 -5.91 -5.85
N TYR A 278 -22.42 -7.13 -6.21
CA TYR A 278 -22.10 -7.77 -7.49
C TYR A 278 -23.01 -7.25 -8.60
N LYS A 279 -22.73 -7.60 -9.87
CA LYS A 279 -23.52 -7.13 -11.03
C LYS A 279 -25.02 -7.43 -10.94
N ASN A 280 -25.40 -8.54 -10.31
CA ASN A 280 -26.80 -8.93 -10.11
C ASN A 280 -27.48 -8.20 -8.94
N GLY A 281 -26.79 -7.25 -8.30
CA GLY A 281 -27.29 -6.46 -7.18
C GLY A 281 -27.22 -7.15 -5.82
N LYS A 282 -26.69 -8.38 -5.74
CA LYS A 282 -26.46 -9.04 -4.44
C LYS A 282 -25.32 -8.35 -3.68
N PRO A 283 -25.43 -8.19 -2.36
CA PRO A 283 -24.36 -7.61 -1.54
C PRO A 283 -23.08 -8.48 -1.55
N VAL A 284 -21.93 -7.83 -1.40
CA VAL A 284 -20.63 -8.50 -1.19
C VAL A 284 -20.44 -8.82 0.30
N PRO A 285 -20.23 -10.08 0.70
CA PRO A 285 -20.03 -10.43 2.11
C PRO A 285 -18.73 -9.88 2.72
N PRO A 286 -18.66 -9.82 4.06
CA PRO A 286 -19.78 -9.97 4.99
C PRO A 286 -20.69 -8.74 4.94
N GLU A 287 -22.01 -8.95 5.06
CA GLU A 287 -22.99 -7.86 4.96
C GLU A 287 -22.80 -6.75 6.03
N TRP A 288 -22.10 -7.05 7.12
CA TRP A 288 -21.80 -6.12 8.20
C TRP A 288 -20.51 -5.31 8.00
N TRP A 289 -19.69 -5.62 7.00
CA TRP A 289 -18.64 -4.71 6.51
C TRP A 289 -19.20 -3.61 5.61
N HIS A 290 -20.49 -3.64 5.27
CA HIS A 290 -21.20 -2.54 4.62
C HIS A 290 -21.51 -1.36 5.53
N TYR A 291 -20.54 -0.89 6.30
CA TYR A 291 -20.56 0.52 6.64
C TYR A 291 -20.33 1.25 5.31
N VAL A 292 -21.43 1.68 4.69
CA VAL A 292 -21.55 2.25 3.33
C VAL A 292 -20.62 3.45 3.08
N HIS A 293 -19.86 3.87 4.08
CA HIS A 293 -18.88 4.96 4.02
C HIS A 293 -17.56 4.63 4.72
N THR A 294 -17.26 3.35 4.99
CA THR A 294 -15.95 2.99 5.55
C THR A 294 -14.87 3.34 4.57
N ALA A 295 -13.94 4.15 5.03
CA ALA A 295 -12.79 4.60 4.28
C ALA A 295 -11.54 4.39 5.13
N TRP A 296 -10.56 3.68 4.57
CA TRP A 296 -9.28 3.44 5.22
C TRP A 296 -8.27 4.50 4.80
N CYS A 297 -7.45 4.96 5.75
CA CYS A 297 -6.48 6.01 5.49
C CYS A 297 -5.47 5.59 4.39
N GLY A 298 -5.09 4.30 4.39
CA GLY A 298 -4.18 3.74 3.40
C GLY A 298 -4.72 3.82 1.96
N ASP A 299 -6.01 3.52 1.77
CA ASP A 299 -6.69 3.62 0.49
C ASP A 299 -6.65 5.04 -0.08
N GLN A 300 -6.82 6.04 0.80
CA GLN A 300 -6.72 7.45 0.40
C GLN A 300 -5.34 7.76 -0.14
N GLY A 301 -4.30 7.24 0.51
CA GLY A 301 -2.91 7.35 0.08
C GLY A 301 -2.67 6.70 -1.28
N LEU A 302 -3.11 5.45 -1.44
CA LEU A 302 -2.94 4.69 -2.68
C LEU A 302 -3.59 5.39 -3.87
N ILE A 303 -4.84 5.81 -3.73
CA ILE A 303 -5.55 6.52 -4.81
C ILE A 303 -4.93 7.90 -5.07
N LEU A 304 -4.54 8.65 -4.03
CA LEU A 304 -3.83 9.92 -4.20
C LEU A 304 -2.55 9.74 -5.01
N GLY A 305 -1.70 8.78 -4.62
CA GLY A 305 -0.45 8.46 -5.29
C GLY A 305 -0.65 8.03 -6.73
N ALA A 306 -1.59 7.10 -6.97
CA ALA A 306 -1.94 6.61 -8.29
C ALA A 306 -2.42 7.75 -9.20
N MET A 307 -3.34 8.59 -8.74
CA MET A 307 -3.90 9.67 -9.55
C MET A 307 -2.86 10.76 -9.83
N VAL A 308 -2.00 11.11 -8.87
CA VAL A 308 -0.92 12.08 -9.12
C VAL A 308 0.07 11.55 -10.16
N GLN A 309 0.44 10.27 -10.08
CA GLN A 309 1.36 9.67 -11.04
C GLN A 309 0.71 9.47 -12.41
N TYR A 310 -0.60 9.23 -12.47
CA TYR A 310 -1.36 9.08 -13.71
C TYR A 310 -1.64 10.42 -14.42
N TYR A 311 -1.91 11.49 -13.68
CA TYR A 311 -2.39 12.76 -14.24
C TYR A 311 -1.54 13.31 -15.41
N PRO A 312 -0.19 13.25 -15.39
CA PRO A 312 0.63 13.67 -16.53
C PRO A 312 0.39 12.89 -17.83
N PHE A 313 -0.08 11.64 -17.76
CA PHE A 313 -0.38 10.83 -18.95
C PHE A 313 -1.65 11.29 -19.67
N GLN A 314 -2.63 11.81 -18.93
CA GLN A 314 -3.95 12.18 -19.44
C GLN A 314 -4.53 13.40 -18.69
N PRO A 315 -3.89 14.60 -18.80
CA PRO A 315 -4.29 15.78 -18.03
C PRO A 315 -5.68 16.32 -18.39
N SER A 316 -6.21 15.93 -19.55
CA SER A 316 -7.56 16.30 -20.01
C SER A 316 -8.69 15.55 -19.29
N LEU A 317 -8.38 14.53 -18.48
CA LEU A 317 -9.37 13.76 -17.75
C LEU A 317 -9.62 14.40 -16.38
N PRO A 318 -10.76 15.10 -16.18
CA PRO A 318 -10.99 15.92 -14.98
C PRO A 318 -11.09 15.07 -13.71
N ASP A 319 -11.41 13.79 -13.83
CA ASP A 319 -11.68 12.89 -12.72
C ASP A 319 -10.45 12.63 -11.84
N ALA A 320 -9.25 12.55 -12.43
CA ALA A 320 -8.01 12.36 -11.66
C ALA A 320 -7.76 13.55 -10.72
N MET A 321 -7.84 14.78 -11.25
CA MET A 321 -7.66 16.00 -10.44
C MET A 321 -8.81 16.19 -9.45
N ARG A 322 -10.03 15.79 -9.81
CA ARG A 322 -11.18 15.79 -8.89
C ARG A 322 -10.95 14.89 -7.69
N LEU A 323 -10.45 13.67 -7.90
CA LEU A 323 -10.08 12.74 -6.82
C LEU A 323 -8.95 13.29 -5.97
N ILE A 324 -7.87 13.79 -6.59
CA ILE A 324 -6.74 14.40 -5.89
C ILE A 324 -7.23 15.53 -4.97
N LYS A 325 -7.97 16.51 -5.50
CA LYS A 325 -8.52 17.61 -4.71
C LYS A 325 -9.47 17.12 -3.61
N GLY A 326 -10.33 16.16 -3.95
CA GLY A 326 -11.29 15.55 -3.05
C GLY A 326 -10.63 14.95 -1.81
N ILE A 327 -9.63 14.10 -2.01
CA ILE A 327 -8.86 13.42 -0.94
C ILE A 327 -8.05 14.44 -0.13
N MET A 328 -7.36 15.37 -0.80
CA MET A 328 -6.53 16.39 -0.13
C MET A 328 -7.34 17.30 0.82
N GLN A 329 -8.63 17.50 0.55
CA GLN A 329 -9.57 18.15 1.46
C GLN A 329 -10.22 17.16 2.44
N GLY A 330 -10.60 15.98 1.96
CA GLY A 330 -11.36 14.96 2.68
C GLY A 330 -10.65 14.42 3.91
N VAL A 331 -9.37 14.07 3.77
CA VAL A 331 -8.61 13.43 4.86
C VAL A 331 -8.44 14.37 6.06
N PRO A 332 -7.94 15.62 5.90
CA PRO A 332 -7.88 16.55 7.02
C PRO A 332 -9.25 16.85 7.67
N GLU A 333 -10.31 16.99 6.89
CA GLU A 333 -11.63 17.40 7.40
C GLU A 333 -12.40 16.29 8.12
N ASN A 334 -12.15 15.02 7.78
CA ASN A 334 -13.01 13.92 8.21
C ASN A 334 -12.28 12.80 8.96
N MET A 335 -10.96 12.63 8.77
CA MET A 335 -10.21 11.51 9.35
C MET A 335 -9.36 11.92 10.56
N GLN A 336 -9.64 13.04 11.22
CA GLN A 336 -8.90 13.49 12.40
C GLN A 336 -9.74 13.42 13.68
N LEU A 337 -9.19 12.81 14.73
CA LEU A 337 -9.72 12.87 16.09
C LEU A 337 -8.72 13.60 16.98
N ASN A 338 -9.14 14.68 17.65
CA ASN A 338 -8.25 15.52 18.47
C ASN A 338 -7.00 15.99 17.71
N SER A 339 -7.14 16.33 16.42
CA SER A 339 -6.05 16.74 15.51
C SER A 339 -5.00 15.66 15.20
N ILE A 340 -5.29 14.40 15.52
CA ILE A 340 -4.49 13.24 15.16
C ILE A 340 -5.21 12.48 14.04
N LEU A 341 -4.46 12.10 13.02
CA LEU A 341 -4.98 11.35 11.89
C LEU A 341 -5.31 9.92 12.32
N MET A 342 -6.52 9.48 12.01
CA MET A 342 -7.04 8.17 12.33
C MET A 342 -6.92 7.23 11.12
N PRO A 343 -6.73 5.91 11.33
CA PRO A 343 -6.65 4.95 10.22
C PRO A 343 -7.96 4.75 9.45
N TRP A 344 -9.10 5.25 9.96
CA TRP A 344 -10.42 4.94 9.44
C TRP A 344 -11.37 6.15 9.50
N TYR A 345 -12.49 6.01 8.79
CA TYR A 345 -13.69 6.83 8.86
C TYR A 345 -14.91 5.91 8.64
N PRO A 346 -16.09 6.17 9.24
CA PRO A 346 -16.43 7.25 10.17
C PRO A 346 -15.75 7.12 11.54
N LEU A 347 -15.60 8.24 12.25
CA LEU A 347 -14.91 8.29 13.56
C LEU A 347 -15.82 7.92 14.75
N THR A 348 -17.10 7.66 14.51
CA THR A 348 -18.12 7.45 15.56
C THR A 348 -17.97 6.13 16.29
N ASP A 349 -17.39 5.12 15.63
CA ASP A 349 -17.05 3.83 16.20
C ASP A 349 -15.60 3.50 15.82
N ASN A 350 -14.92 2.68 16.63
CA ASN A 350 -13.62 2.14 16.26
C ASN A 350 -13.86 0.82 15.52
N PRO A 351 -13.89 0.79 14.17
CA PRO A 351 -14.15 -0.43 13.42
C PRO A 351 -13.05 -1.46 13.64
N LEU A 352 -11.87 -1.06 14.15
CA LEU A 352 -10.84 -2.02 14.52
C LEU A 352 -11.26 -2.87 15.74
N GLU A 353 -12.23 -2.45 16.55
CA GLU A 353 -12.77 -3.28 17.64
C GLU A 353 -13.52 -4.50 17.09
N GLY A 354 -12.87 -5.67 17.11
CA GLY A 354 -13.42 -6.93 16.60
C GLY A 354 -12.95 -7.31 15.20
N ILE A 355 -12.09 -6.51 14.57
CA ILE A 355 -11.41 -6.81 13.29
C ILE A 355 -9.93 -7.10 13.56
N ASP A 356 -9.23 -7.71 12.59
CA ASP A 356 -7.77 -7.74 12.56
C ASP A 356 -7.23 -6.30 12.50
N LYS A 357 -6.92 -5.76 13.69
CA LYS A 357 -6.50 -4.36 13.88
C LYS A 357 -5.22 -4.05 13.14
N ALA A 358 -4.36 -5.06 12.96
CA ALA A 358 -3.02 -4.85 12.45
C ALA A 358 -3.04 -4.33 11.01
N ASP A 359 -3.87 -4.92 10.14
CA ASP A 359 -3.83 -4.65 8.70
C ASP A 359 -4.14 -3.18 8.38
N TYR A 360 -5.27 -2.70 8.91
CA TYR A 360 -5.75 -1.35 8.65
C TYR A 360 -5.04 -0.28 9.49
N ALA A 361 -4.42 -0.64 10.62
CA ALA A 361 -3.66 0.30 11.44
C ALA A 361 -2.50 0.94 10.68
N SER A 362 -1.90 0.24 9.71
CA SER A 362 -0.81 0.75 8.87
C SER A 362 -1.25 1.87 7.89
N GLY A 363 -2.55 2.12 7.74
CA GLY A 363 -3.05 3.04 6.72
C GLY A 363 -2.53 4.48 6.83
N VAL A 364 -2.27 4.96 8.06
CA VAL A 364 -1.76 6.33 8.28
C VAL A 364 -0.39 6.55 7.63
N GLY A 365 0.53 5.59 7.78
CA GLY A 365 1.85 5.68 7.18
C GLY A 365 1.80 5.60 5.66
N VAL A 366 0.92 4.77 5.11
CA VAL A 366 0.68 4.69 3.66
C VAL A 366 0.18 6.04 3.13
N TYR A 367 -0.80 6.66 3.78
CA TYR A 367 -1.27 8.00 3.41
C TYR A 367 -0.16 9.04 3.42
N MET A 368 0.62 9.10 4.52
CA MET A 368 1.71 10.07 4.64
C MET A 368 2.78 9.88 3.57
N ARG A 369 3.14 8.63 3.24
CA ARG A 369 4.07 8.32 2.14
C ARG A 369 3.57 8.87 0.81
N TYR A 370 2.32 8.62 0.46
CA TYR A 370 1.78 9.07 -0.82
C TYR A 370 1.43 10.56 -0.85
N LEU A 371 1.15 11.18 0.30
CA LEU A 371 1.09 12.64 0.43
C LEU A 371 2.45 13.27 0.15
N LEU A 372 3.54 12.70 0.69
CA LEU A 372 4.89 13.16 0.39
C LEU A 372 5.23 12.97 -1.10
N TYR A 373 4.88 11.82 -1.67
CA TYR A 373 5.03 11.59 -3.11
C TYR A 373 4.25 12.64 -3.92
N ALA A 374 2.99 12.89 -3.57
CA ALA A 374 2.13 13.86 -4.24
C ALA A 374 2.68 15.29 -4.15
N TYR A 375 3.17 15.68 -2.97
CA TYR A 375 3.81 16.98 -2.74
C TYR A 375 5.05 17.18 -3.65
N LYS A 376 5.84 16.13 -3.88
CA LYS A 376 7.03 16.21 -4.74
C LYS A 376 6.71 16.21 -6.23
N ASN A 377 5.64 15.52 -6.64
CA ASN A 377 5.37 15.23 -8.05
C ASN A 377 4.20 16.02 -8.65
N SER A 378 3.53 16.88 -7.88
CA SER A 378 2.43 17.72 -8.37
C SER A 378 2.55 19.15 -7.87
N THR A 379 2.72 20.10 -8.80
CA THR A 379 2.76 21.53 -8.49
C THR A 379 1.48 22.01 -7.80
N ALA A 380 0.33 21.46 -8.18
CA ALA A 380 -0.96 21.79 -7.54
C ALA A 380 -0.98 21.34 -6.07
N VAL A 381 -0.62 20.07 -5.82
CA VAL A 381 -0.57 19.54 -4.45
C VAL A 381 0.45 20.29 -3.61
N LYS A 382 1.64 20.56 -4.17
CA LYS A 382 2.67 21.37 -3.51
C LYS A 382 2.13 22.74 -3.10
N GLY A 383 1.47 23.46 -4.03
CA GLY A 383 0.87 24.75 -3.75
C GLY A 383 -0.18 24.71 -2.64
N TRP A 384 -1.03 23.68 -2.61
CA TRP A 384 -2.01 23.48 -1.54
C TRP A 384 -1.36 23.22 -0.18
N VAL A 385 -0.32 22.37 -0.13
CA VAL A 385 0.40 22.09 1.12
C VAL A 385 1.17 23.32 1.60
N ASP A 386 1.88 24.02 0.71
CA ASP A 386 2.70 25.18 1.06
C ASP A 386 1.85 26.35 1.60
N SER A 387 0.68 26.57 0.99
CA SER A 387 -0.31 27.56 1.44
C SER A 387 -1.16 27.10 2.63
N ASN A 388 -0.94 25.87 3.13
CA ASN A 388 -1.77 25.23 4.15
C ASN A 388 -3.26 25.22 3.80
N GLN A 389 -3.57 25.11 2.51
CA GLN A 389 -4.93 24.88 2.05
C GLN A 389 -5.47 23.59 2.68
N TYR A 390 -6.75 23.59 3.07
CA TYR A 390 -7.41 22.48 3.77
C TYR A 390 -6.76 22.07 5.11
N GLY A 391 -5.86 22.88 5.67
CA GLY A 391 -5.19 22.56 6.94
C GLY A 391 -4.16 21.43 6.86
N ILE A 392 -3.71 21.04 5.65
CA ILE A 392 -2.81 19.90 5.45
C ILE A 392 -1.49 20.05 6.21
N LYS A 393 -0.87 21.25 6.14
CA LYS A 393 0.40 21.52 6.82
C LYS A 393 0.25 21.45 8.33
N GLY A 394 -0.89 21.93 8.85
CA GLY A 394 -1.28 21.78 10.26
C GLY A 394 -1.43 20.32 10.68
N MET A 395 -2.13 19.51 9.89
CA MET A 395 -2.27 18.07 10.12
C MET A 395 -0.90 17.36 10.15
N ILE A 396 0.00 17.61 9.19
CA ILE A 396 1.34 17.01 9.17
C ILE A 396 2.09 17.36 10.46
N ARG A 397 2.07 18.64 10.87
CA ARG A 397 2.76 19.11 12.08
C ARG A 397 2.22 18.45 13.34
N ASN A 398 0.90 18.44 13.53
CA ASN A 398 0.28 17.87 14.74
C ASN A 398 0.62 16.40 14.93
N ASN A 399 0.58 15.62 13.85
CA ASN A 399 0.92 14.19 13.89
C ASN A 399 2.43 13.98 14.16
N ALA A 400 3.30 14.78 13.55
CA ALA A 400 4.75 14.69 13.78
C ALA A 400 5.14 15.09 15.21
N ASP A 401 4.56 16.17 15.73
CA ASP A 401 4.79 16.62 17.11
C ASP A 401 4.28 15.56 18.11
N ALA A 402 3.14 14.92 17.82
CA ALA A 402 2.66 13.80 18.62
C ALA A 402 3.62 12.60 18.58
N CYS A 403 4.23 12.29 17.43
CA CYS A 403 5.24 11.22 17.33
C CYS A 403 6.47 11.53 18.18
N VAL A 404 7.02 12.75 18.06
CA VAL A 404 8.20 13.18 18.84
C VAL A 404 7.91 13.19 20.34
N ALA A 405 6.70 13.58 20.73
CA ALA A 405 6.27 13.60 22.13
C ALA A 405 5.90 12.22 22.70
N GLY A 406 5.94 11.15 21.90
CA GLY A 406 5.47 9.82 22.32
C GLY A 406 3.96 9.77 22.61
N LYS A 407 3.17 10.65 21.97
CA LYS A 407 1.72 10.79 22.14
C LYS A 407 0.90 10.34 20.93
N PHE A 408 1.56 10.01 19.81
CA PHE A 408 0.88 9.44 18.67
C PHE A 408 0.36 8.04 19.03
N PRO A 409 -0.94 7.74 18.81
CA PRO A 409 -1.52 6.47 19.24
C PRO A 409 -0.89 5.27 18.53
N ASP A 410 -0.85 4.16 19.26
CA ASP A 410 -0.51 2.85 18.71
C ASP A 410 -1.81 2.18 18.28
N TYR A 411 -1.97 1.96 16.98
CA TYR A 411 -3.20 1.43 16.39
C TYR A 411 -3.08 -0.07 16.08
N GLY A 412 -1.86 -0.59 15.93
CA GLY A 412 -1.61 -1.93 15.39
C GLY A 412 -0.74 -2.82 16.26
N ASN A 413 -0.13 -3.82 15.63
CA ASN A 413 0.99 -4.54 16.22
C ASN A 413 2.25 -3.65 16.12
N GLY A 414 3.16 -3.73 17.10
CA GLY A 414 4.16 -2.67 17.33
C GLY A 414 5.03 -2.26 16.12
N ILE A 415 5.17 -3.08 15.08
CA ILE A 415 5.88 -2.65 13.86
C ILE A 415 5.08 -1.65 13.01
N PHE A 416 3.76 -1.74 12.96
CA PHE A 416 2.96 -0.76 12.23
C PHE A 416 2.92 0.61 12.89
N ASP A 417 3.05 0.64 14.20
CA ASP A 417 3.17 1.91 14.91
C ASP A 417 4.51 2.58 14.59
N LEU A 418 5.61 1.80 14.56
CA LEU A 418 6.91 2.29 14.12
C LEU A 418 6.87 2.78 12.67
N PHE A 419 6.24 2.01 11.79
CA PHE A 419 6.03 2.34 10.39
C PHE A 419 5.27 3.66 10.18
N ASN A 420 4.13 3.81 10.86
CA ASN A 420 3.28 5.00 10.79
C ASN A 420 4.07 6.23 11.24
N LYS A 421 4.66 6.14 12.44
CA LYS A 421 5.46 7.22 13.03
C LYS A 421 6.65 7.58 12.15
N LEU A 422 7.36 6.59 11.58
CA LEU A 422 8.47 6.84 10.66
C LEU A 422 7.99 7.59 9.40
N SER A 423 6.91 7.14 8.77
CA SER A 423 6.35 7.77 7.57
C SER A 423 5.88 9.21 7.83
N ILE A 424 5.25 9.47 8.99
CA ILE A 424 4.87 10.82 9.45
C ILE A 424 6.12 11.70 9.59
N LEU A 425 7.16 11.21 10.25
CA LEU A 425 8.37 11.99 10.53
C LEU A 425 9.20 12.29 9.27
N ILE A 426 9.29 11.36 8.32
CA ILE A 426 9.91 11.60 6.99
C ILE A 426 9.15 12.71 6.26
N THR A 427 7.81 12.61 6.24
CA THR A 427 6.93 13.59 5.59
C THR A 427 7.12 14.97 6.20
N ALA A 428 7.13 15.06 7.53
CA ALA A 428 7.30 16.31 8.26
C ALA A 428 8.72 16.89 8.11
N ALA A 429 9.77 16.06 8.16
CA ALA A 429 11.14 16.50 7.92
C ALA A 429 11.28 17.14 6.52
N THR A 430 10.69 16.52 5.50
CA THR A 430 10.77 17.03 4.13
C THR A 430 9.92 18.29 3.93
N ILE A 431 8.64 18.25 4.31
CA ILE A 431 7.67 19.32 4.00
C ILE A 431 7.79 20.51 4.95
N LEU A 432 8.03 20.27 6.25
CA LEU A 432 8.01 21.33 7.27
C LEU A 432 9.41 21.89 7.58
N GLN A 433 10.45 21.06 7.46
CA GLN A 433 11.83 21.45 7.80
C GLN A 433 12.72 21.63 6.56
N GLY A 434 12.21 21.32 5.36
CA GLY A 434 12.98 21.45 4.12
C GLY A 434 14.20 20.53 4.10
N ALA A 435 14.12 19.36 4.74
CA ALA A 435 15.20 18.38 4.66
C ALA A 435 15.38 17.97 3.20
N ASP A 436 16.53 18.31 2.64
CA ASP A 436 16.83 18.09 1.23
C ASP A 436 17.08 16.60 0.97
N GLU A 437 16.47 16.09 -0.10
CA GLU A 437 16.88 14.83 -0.70
C GLU A 437 17.93 15.11 -1.77
N ALA A 438 18.77 14.12 -2.07
CA ALA A 438 19.67 14.23 -3.21
C ALA A 438 18.85 14.61 -4.45
N ALA A 439 19.27 15.68 -5.14
CA ALA A 439 18.61 16.17 -6.34
C ALA A 439 18.40 15.00 -7.30
N GLU A 440 17.18 14.85 -7.82
CA GLU A 440 16.95 13.89 -8.90
C GLU A 440 17.79 14.34 -10.09
N VAL A 441 18.73 13.47 -10.52
CA VAL A 441 19.35 13.63 -11.82
C VAL A 441 18.23 13.38 -12.82
N ASP A 442 17.77 14.45 -13.44
CA ASP A 442 16.76 14.41 -14.49
C ASP A 442 17.35 13.68 -15.69
N ASN A 443 17.00 12.40 -15.82
CA ASN A 443 17.35 11.57 -16.98
C ASN A 443 16.20 11.53 -18.00
N SER A 444 15.34 12.55 -18.08
CA SER A 444 14.23 12.60 -19.06
C SER A 444 14.67 12.80 -20.53
N ALA A 445 15.92 12.51 -20.85
CA ALA A 445 16.42 12.36 -22.21
C ALA A 445 16.79 10.90 -22.47
N ASP A 446 15.77 10.06 -22.75
CA ASP A 446 15.87 8.87 -23.62
C ASP A 446 14.48 8.48 -24.16
#